data_AF-K2FSA9-F1
#
_entry.id   AF-K2FSA9-F1
#
_cell.length_a   1.000
_cell.length_b   1.000
_cell.length_c   1.000
_cell.angle_alpha   90.00
_cell.angle_beta   90.00
_cell.angle_gamma   90.00
#
_symmetry.space_group_name_H-M   'P 1'
#
loop_
_entity.id
_entity.type
_entity.pdbx_description
1 polymer ?
#
loop_
_entity_poly.entity_id
_entity_poly.type
_entity_poly.pdbx_seq_one_letter_code
_entity_poly.pdbx_strand_id
1 'polypeptide(L)'
;MDPKDILKNIIPSPFSEQSTLSGLAKKGELLGEGLSFTTIIKNVVFLLILAFVLVGYFKISASIVAILIGTEILITLIAGYIKIRKIKSIYAIGTLDNAKSYRNILITGEYYELIKAIFGVGANIISVVLVFLLFSREITNFVIQNIPLQAGLLKYFILIFVVFRLFDFIVRLVRYHWIKNLKENDDLAQVNQEYQLIGKKLELIKFIPEMSVILLIIFLIGIPLYIPLIFGGFMLLMVVLSIVELQRIKNITFNNKQVDASVVQHAIVEYQDEQIAGSVFGIMKTAAGFKDIFKPFGMSVLGSGKTYYPENTLLVTNYRILLIQVPITGGNKIVGETNYVPQNFFFNRGELRQQGEELLKANALSQILKLATNDVLYNDIKLLTLKQTQIIIEKMTGEKLSYVFMDREYIDSLKQLFSLYLKEK
;
A
#
# COMPACT_ATOMS: atom_id res chain seq x y z
N MET A 1 11.10 -21.84 21.94
CA MET A 1 10.71 -20.42 22.04
C MET A 1 9.83 -20.13 20.84
N ASP A 2 8.54 -19.91 21.04
CA ASP A 2 7.56 -19.76 19.96
C ASP A 2 7.87 -18.47 19.15
N PRO A 3 7.93 -18.50 17.81
CA PRO A 3 8.12 -17.29 16.99
C PRO A 3 7.17 -16.14 17.36
N LYS A 4 5.98 -16.46 17.88
CA LYS A 4 5.01 -15.47 18.39
C LYS A 4 5.51 -14.68 19.60
N ASP A 5 6.29 -15.30 20.48
CA ASP A 5 6.79 -14.68 21.72
C ASP A 5 7.98 -13.74 21.45
N ILE A 6 8.80 -14.06 20.44
CA ILE A 6 9.88 -13.18 19.98
C ILE A 6 9.29 -11.95 19.26
N LEU A 7 8.26 -12.14 18.43
CA LEU A 7 7.52 -11.05 17.79
C LEU A 7 6.83 -10.14 18.81
N LYS A 8 6.27 -10.67 19.89
CA LYS A 8 5.64 -9.88 20.98
C LYS A 8 6.62 -8.97 21.73
N ASN A 9 7.86 -9.43 21.91
CA ASN A 9 8.91 -8.66 22.61
C ASN A 9 9.57 -7.61 21.71
N ILE A 10 9.50 -7.79 20.38
CA ILE A 10 10.07 -6.86 19.38
C ILE A 10 9.01 -5.87 18.88
N ILE A 11 7.74 -6.27 18.85
CA ILE A 11 6.57 -5.50 18.39
C ILE A 11 5.54 -5.53 19.52
N PRO A 12 5.42 -4.47 20.34
CA PRO A 12 4.43 -4.42 21.42
C PRO A 12 3.01 -4.59 20.87
N SER A 13 2.14 -5.23 21.65
CA SER A 13 0.74 -5.45 21.28
C SER A 13 0.09 -4.13 20.84
N PRO A 14 -0.48 -4.05 19.61
CA PRO A 14 -1.03 -2.81 19.08
C PRO A 14 -2.23 -2.27 19.88
N PHE A 15 -2.79 -3.09 20.77
CA PHE A 15 -3.95 -2.78 21.60
C PHE A 15 -3.63 -2.64 23.10
N SER A 16 -2.36 -2.59 23.51
CA SER A 16 -2.02 -2.43 24.94
C SER A 16 -2.56 -1.12 25.53
N GLU A 17 -2.96 -1.19 26.81
CA GLU A 17 -3.60 -0.10 27.57
C GLU A 17 -2.74 1.18 27.67
N GLN A 18 -1.43 1.07 27.50
CA GLN A 18 -0.48 2.18 27.67
C GLN A 18 -0.15 2.96 26.38
N SER A 19 -0.82 2.65 25.25
CA SER A 19 -0.42 3.20 23.95
C SER A 19 -1.18 4.47 23.55
N THR A 20 -0.45 5.55 23.25
CA THR A 20 -1.00 6.85 22.81
C THR A 20 -1.43 6.86 21.33
N LEU A 21 -2.40 7.73 21.00
CA LEU A 21 -3.07 7.83 19.68
C LEU A 21 -2.12 8.02 18.48
N SER A 22 -1.04 8.78 18.63
CA SER A 22 -0.02 9.00 17.59
C SER A 22 0.77 7.74 17.21
N GLY A 23 0.61 6.65 17.96
CA GLY A 23 1.20 5.35 17.71
C GLY A 23 0.47 4.50 16.66
N LEU A 24 -0.75 4.84 16.22
CA LEU A 24 -1.58 3.92 15.40
C LEU A 24 -1.25 3.88 13.91
N ALA A 25 -0.88 5.00 13.28
CA ALA A 25 -0.32 4.99 11.92
C ALA A 25 1.00 4.18 11.88
N LYS A 26 1.84 4.32 12.92
CA LYS A 26 3.03 3.49 13.15
C LYS A 26 2.67 2.00 13.35
N LYS A 27 1.53 1.70 14.00
CA LYS A 27 1.03 0.34 14.22
C LYS A 27 0.47 -0.32 12.95
N GLY A 28 -0.12 0.45 12.03
CA GLY A 28 -0.56 -0.05 10.72
C GLY A 28 0.62 -0.50 9.85
N GLU A 29 1.69 0.30 9.83
CA GLU A 29 2.95 -0.09 9.17
C GLU A 29 3.59 -1.30 9.88
N LEU A 30 3.60 -1.35 11.21
CA LEU A 30 4.04 -2.51 11.99
C LEU A 30 3.28 -3.81 11.70
N LEU A 31 1.95 -3.74 11.49
CA LEU A 31 1.13 -4.92 11.18
C LEU A 31 1.39 -5.43 9.76
N GLY A 32 1.47 -4.52 8.77
CA GLY A 32 1.85 -4.89 7.39
C GLY A 32 3.25 -5.49 7.32
N GLU A 33 4.18 -4.91 8.08
CA GLU A 33 5.57 -5.35 8.14
C GLU A 33 5.73 -6.65 8.96
N GLY A 34 4.99 -6.82 10.05
CA GLY A 34 4.94 -8.04 10.87
C GLY A 34 4.41 -9.25 10.10
N LEU A 35 3.35 -9.07 9.30
CA LEU A 35 2.84 -10.11 8.40
C LEU A 35 3.90 -10.54 7.38
N SER A 36 4.70 -9.60 6.88
CA SER A 36 5.75 -9.91 5.90
C SER A 36 7.01 -10.58 6.48
N PHE A 37 7.17 -10.68 7.81
CA PHE A 37 8.18 -11.57 8.40
C PHE A 37 7.87 -13.04 8.12
N THR A 38 6.60 -13.41 8.06
CA THR A 38 6.22 -14.76 7.63
C THR A 38 6.59 -15.00 6.16
N THR A 39 6.56 -13.95 5.34
CA THR A 39 7.04 -14.00 3.94
C THR A 39 8.54 -14.22 3.87
N ILE A 40 9.35 -13.61 4.76
CA ILE A 40 10.80 -13.86 4.83
C ILE A 40 11.07 -15.34 5.09
N ILE A 41 10.40 -15.95 6.07
CA ILE A 41 10.57 -17.38 6.39
C ILE A 41 10.15 -18.25 5.20
N LYS A 42 8.98 -17.95 4.59
CA LYS A 42 8.51 -18.67 3.39
C LYS A 42 9.50 -18.58 2.23
N ASN A 43 10.09 -17.41 2.01
CA ASN A 43 11.07 -17.20 0.94
C ASN A 43 12.35 -18.01 1.18
N VAL A 44 12.84 -18.06 2.43
CA VAL A 44 14.01 -18.90 2.77
C VAL A 44 13.71 -20.38 2.55
N VAL A 45 12.54 -20.86 2.99
CA VAL A 45 12.12 -22.26 2.75
C VAL A 45 12.00 -22.56 1.26
N PHE A 46 11.38 -21.67 0.49
CA PHE A 46 11.27 -21.80 -0.96
C PHE A 46 12.65 -21.86 -1.64
N LEU A 47 13.58 -21.00 -1.25
CA LEU A 47 14.95 -20.98 -1.79
C LEU A 47 15.70 -22.29 -1.50
N LEU A 48 15.51 -22.89 -0.32
CA LEU A 48 16.09 -24.19 0.01
C LEU A 48 15.50 -25.33 -0.85
N ILE A 49 14.18 -25.31 -1.07
CA ILE A 49 13.52 -26.27 -1.97
C ILE A 49 14.04 -26.08 -3.40
N LEU A 50 14.15 -24.84 -3.86
CA LEU A 50 14.70 -24.53 -5.18
C LEU A 50 16.14 -25.04 -5.32
N ALA A 51 16.98 -24.88 -4.29
CA ALA A 51 18.34 -25.44 -4.29
C ALA A 51 18.34 -26.96 -4.51
N PHE A 52 17.46 -27.68 -3.81
CA PHE A 52 17.34 -29.12 -3.96
C PHE A 52 16.90 -29.52 -5.37
N VAL A 53 15.96 -28.78 -5.97
CA VAL A 53 15.52 -29.00 -7.36
C VAL A 53 16.64 -28.70 -8.36
N LEU A 54 17.38 -27.60 -8.19
CA LEU A 54 18.49 -27.24 -9.09
C LEU A 54 19.62 -28.27 -9.08
N VAL A 55 19.95 -28.82 -7.91
CA VAL A 55 20.97 -29.88 -7.78
C VAL A 55 20.44 -31.24 -8.23
N GLY A 56 19.27 -31.66 -7.71
CA GLY A 56 18.74 -33.00 -7.91
C GLY A 56 18.13 -33.24 -9.30
N TYR A 57 17.40 -32.25 -9.83
CA TYR A 57 16.70 -32.39 -11.11
C TYR A 57 17.51 -31.81 -12.28
N PHE A 58 17.99 -30.58 -12.14
CA PHE A 58 18.74 -29.89 -13.21
C PHE A 58 20.24 -30.24 -13.22
N LYS A 59 20.72 -31.03 -12.24
CA LYS A 59 22.12 -31.47 -12.13
C LYS A 59 23.13 -30.32 -12.14
N ILE A 60 22.74 -29.14 -11.65
CA ILE A 60 23.65 -28.01 -11.49
C ILE A 60 24.61 -28.34 -10.34
N SER A 61 25.89 -27.96 -10.50
CA SER A 61 26.91 -28.14 -9.45
C SER A 61 26.41 -27.60 -8.11
N ALA A 62 26.47 -28.45 -7.07
CA ALA A 62 26.04 -28.10 -5.73
C ALA A 62 26.79 -26.87 -5.19
N SER A 63 28.04 -26.68 -5.58
CA SER A 63 28.85 -25.51 -5.20
C SER A 63 28.34 -24.21 -5.85
N ILE A 64 27.91 -24.25 -7.12
CA ILE A 64 27.31 -23.10 -7.80
C ILE A 64 25.96 -22.75 -7.15
N VAL A 65 25.13 -23.76 -6.91
CA VAL A 65 23.82 -23.57 -6.26
C VAL A 65 23.99 -23.02 -4.84
N ALA A 66 24.96 -23.52 -4.07
CA ALA A 66 25.25 -23.05 -2.72
C ALA A 66 25.65 -21.57 -2.71
N ILE A 67 26.46 -21.10 -3.66
CA ILE A 67 26.83 -19.68 -3.75
C ILE A 67 25.61 -18.83 -4.12
N LEU A 68 24.86 -19.19 -5.16
CA LEU A 68 23.71 -18.41 -5.62
C LEU A 68 22.60 -18.35 -4.57
N ILE A 69 22.14 -19.52 -4.11
CA ILE A 69 21.06 -19.62 -3.13
C ILE A 69 21.51 -19.11 -1.75
N GLY A 70 22.74 -19.40 -1.33
CA GLY A 70 23.30 -18.87 -0.10
C GLY A 70 23.36 -17.34 -0.09
N THR A 71 23.73 -16.73 -1.22
CA THR A 71 23.69 -15.27 -1.38
C THR A 71 22.26 -14.75 -1.25
N GLU A 72 21.29 -15.35 -1.93
CA GLU A 72 19.88 -14.91 -1.88
C GLU A 72 19.25 -15.08 -0.48
N ILE A 73 19.60 -16.14 0.25
CA ILE A 73 19.21 -16.31 1.66
C ILE A 73 19.81 -15.19 2.51
N LEU A 74 21.11 -14.88 2.35
CA LEU A 74 21.76 -13.80 3.07
C LEU A 74 21.12 -12.44 2.78
N ILE A 75 20.85 -12.13 1.51
CA ILE A 75 20.14 -10.91 1.10
C ILE A 75 18.76 -10.84 1.76
N THR A 76 18.02 -11.95 1.78
CA THR A 76 16.69 -12.04 2.39
C THR A 76 16.74 -11.76 3.89
N LEU A 77 17.75 -12.29 4.59
CA LEU A 77 17.95 -12.03 6.03
C LEU A 77 18.37 -10.59 6.31
N ILE A 78 19.30 -10.03 5.53
CA ILE A 78 19.72 -8.62 5.64
C ILE A 78 18.53 -7.69 5.39
N ALA A 79 17.71 -7.97 4.37
CA ALA A 79 16.48 -7.24 4.11
C ALA A 79 15.54 -7.27 5.32
N GLY A 80 15.39 -8.44 5.97
CA GLY A 80 14.65 -8.58 7.22
C GLY A 80 15.20 -7.72 8.35
N TYR A 81 16.52 -7.66 8.53
CA TYR A 81 17.15 -6.80 9.54
C TYR A 81 16.93 -5.30 9.27
N ILE A 82 17.15 -4.86 8.03
CA ILE A 82 16.95 -3.47 7.59
C ILE A 82 15.50 -3.04 7.85
N LYS A 83 14.55 -3.95 7.60
CA LYS A 83 13.14 -3.76 7.88
C LYS A 83 12.85 -3.47 9.37
N ILE A 84 13.46 -4.23 10.30
CA ILE A 84 13.36 -3.95 11.74
C ILE A 84 13.92 -2.57 12.07
N ARG A 85 15.05 -2.19 11.46
CA ARG A 85 15.65 -0.86 11.66
C ARG A 85 14.76 0.26 11.12
N LYS A 86 14.15 0.08 9.94
CA LYS A 86 13.19 1.02 9.34
C LYS A 86 12.04 1.31 10.31
N ILE A 87 11.43 0.25 10.83
CA ILE A 87 10.34 0.33 11.80
C ILE A 87 10.74 1.12 13.04
N LYS A 88 11.90 0.79 13.65
CA LYS A 88 12.38 1.49 14.84
C LYS A 88 12.58 2.99 14.59
N SER A 89 13.11 3.35 13.43
CA SER A 89 13.33 4.74 13.05
C SER A 89 12.02 5.48 12.79
N ILE A 90 11.06 4.87 12.09
CA ILE A 90 9.73 5.44 11.91
C ILE A 90 9.02 5.62 13.26
N TYR A 91 9.22 4.68 14.20
CA TYR A 91 8.69 4.78 15.55
C TYR A 91 9.26 5.96 16.33
N ALA A 92 10.54 6.28 16.12
CA ALA A 92 11.23 7.39 16.77
C ALA A 92 10.81 8.78 16.23
N ILE A 93 10.20 8.85 15.04
CA ILE A 93 9.69 10.13 14.49
C ILE A 93 8.49 10.58 15.33
N GLY A 94 8.54 11.78 15.89
CA GLY A 94 7.35 12.41 16.50
C GLY A 94 6.25 12.58 15.45
N THR A 95 5.17 11.83 15.58
CA THR A 95 4.04 11.85 14.63
C THR A 95 2.94 12.75 15.18
N LEU A 96 2.80 13.91 14.56
CA LEU A 96 1.55 14.65 14.58
C LEU A 96 0.71 14.16 13.38
N ASP A 97 -0.61 14.16 13.49
CA ASP A 97 -1.52 13.81 12.40
C ASP A 97 -1.53 14.95 11.35
N ASN A 98 -0.40 15.16 10.66
CA ASN A 98 -0.19 16.23 9.69
C ASN A 98 0.73 15.84 8.53
N ALA A 99 0.70 16.64 7.46
CA ALA A 99 1.45 16.39 6.22
C ALA A 99 2.98 16.36 6.40
N LYS A 100 3.51 17.16 7.35
CA LYS A 100 4.96 17.20 7.66
C LYS A 100 5.46 15.88 8.27
N SER A 101 4.74 15.35 9.25
CA SER A 101 5.07 14.05 9.84
C SER A 101 4.93 12.93 8.81
N TYR A 102 3.92 12.98 7.94
CA TYR A 102 3.76 12.03 6.84
C TYR A 102 4.94 12.06 5.85
N ARG A 103 5.37 13.24 5.40
CA ARG A 103 6.54 13.42 4.54
C ARG A 103 7.81 12.81 5.17
N ASN A 104 8.03 13.02 6.47
CA ASN A 104 9.20 12.46 7.15
C ASN A 104 9.18 10.92 7.21
N ILE A 105 8.00 10.32 7.37
CA ILE A 105 7.81 8.86 7.27
C ILE A 105 8.17 8.38 5.87
N LEU A 106 7.68 9.04 4.81
CA LEU A 106 8.00 8.70 3.41
C LEU A 106 9.52 8.75 3.14
N ILE A 107 10.18 9.84 3.53
CA ILE A 107 11.63 10.01 3.34
C ILE A 107 12.41 8.92 4.06
N THR A 108 12.00 8.60 5.30
CA THR A 108 12.65 7.56 6.10
C THR A 108 12.42 6.19 5.49
N GLY A 109 11.20 5.90 5.01
CA GLY A 109 10.90 4.65 4.33
C GLY A 109 11.76 4.43 3.09
N GLU A 110 11.91 5.46 2.25
CA GLU A 110 12.71 5.41 1.03
C GLU A 110 14.22 5.32 1.31
N TYR A 111 14.70 5.96 2.39
CA TYR A 111 16.08 5.81 2.84
C TYR A 111 16.43 4.34 3.14
N TYR A 112 15.56 3.62 3.84
CA TYR A 112 15.80 2.20 4.16
C TYR A 112 15.65 1.28 2.93
N GLU A 113 14.76 1.59 1.99
CA GLU A 113 14.70 0.88 0.71
C GLU A 113 15.97 1.11 -0.14
N LEU A 114 16.56 2.31 -0.07
CA LEU A 114 17.86 2.58 -0.70
C LEU A 114 18.97 1.75 -0.04
N ILE A 115 19.05 1.70 1.30
CA ILE A 115 20.04 0.86 2.00
C ILE A 115 19.89 -0.60 1.57
N LYS A 116 18.66 -1.12 1.56
CA LYS A 116 18.37 -2.49 1.13
C LYS A 116 18.85 -2.76 -0.30
N ALA A 117 18.68 -1.79 -1.20
CA ALA A 117 19.16 -1.90 -2.57
C ALA A 117 20.70 -1.91 -2.67
N ILE A 118 21.41 -1.11 -1.86
CA ILE A 118 22.89 -1.13 -1.80
C ILE A 118 23.38 -2.53 -1.47
N PHE A 119 22.84 -3.14 -0.41
CA PHE A 119 23.22 -4.50 -0.01
C PHE A 119 22.84 -5.54 -1.07
N GLY A 120 21.62 -5.44 -1.63
CA GLY A 120 21.16 -6.37 -2.66
C GLY A 120 22.00 -6.32 -3.93
N VAL A 121 22.38 -5.14 -4.41
CA VAL A 121 23.21 -4.99 -5.61
C VAL A 121 24.64 -5.44 -5.36
N GLY A 122 25.24 -5.05 -4.22
CA GLY A 122 26.58 -5.50 -3.85
C GLY A 122 26.67 -7.02 -3.74
N ALA A 123 25.72 -7.65 -3.05
CA ALA A 123 25.67 -9.11 -2.90
C ALA A 123 25.48 -9.83 -4.24
N ASN A 124 24.61 -9.31 -5.12
CA ASN A 124 24.41 -9.87 -6.46
C ASN A 124 25.67 -9.78 -7.32
N ILE A 125 26.37 -8.65 -7.31
CA ILE A 125 27.62 -8.48 -8.06
C ILE A 125 28.69 -9.45 -7.53
N ILE A 126 28.86 -9.53 -6.21
CA ILE A 126 29.82 -10.45 -5.58
C ILE A 126 29.50 -11.90 -5.93
N SER A 127 28.23 -12.30 -5.85
CA SER A 127 27.78 -13.66 -6.17
C SER A 127 28.10 -14.03 -7.62
N VAL A 128 27.74 -13.16 -8.57
CA VAL A 128 28.04 -13.37 -9.99
C VAL A 128 29.55 -13.44 -10.23
N VAL A 129 30.33 -12.53 -9.65
CA VAL A 129 31.80 -12.54 -9.78
C VAL A 129 32.40 -13.82 -9.22
N LEU A 130 31.98 -14.28 -8.03
CA LEU A 130 32.47 -15.51 -7.42
C LEU A 130 32.13 -16.74 -8.25
N VAL A 131 30.89 -16.83 -8.75
CA VAL A 131 30.44 -17.92 -9.62
C VAL A 131 31.26 -17.96 -10.90
N PHE A 132 31.54 -16.82 -11.53
CA PHE A 132 32.34 -16.78 -12.74
C PHE A 132 33.84 -17.03 -12.49
N LEU A 133 34.42 -16.50 -11.42
CA LEU A 133 35.83 -16.74 -11.08
C LEU A 133 36.09 -18.21 -10.80
N LEU A 134 35.21 -18.86 -10.03
CA LEU A 134 35.41 -20.24 -9.58
C LEU A 134 34.92 -21.29 -10.59
N PHE A 135 33.90 -20.96 -11.39
CA PHE A 135 33.20 -21.95 -12.24
C PHE A 135 33.04 -21.52 -13.70
N SER A 136 33.83 -20.56 -14.19
CA SER A 136 33.76 -20.08 -15.60
C SER A 136 33.74 -21.20 -16.63
N ARG A 137 34.59 -22.23 -16.47
CA ARG A 137 34.69 -23.37 -17.41
C ARG A 137 33.44 -24.25 -17.39
N GLU A 138 32.90 -24.53 -16.20
CA GLU A 138 31.70 -25.34 -16.02
C GLU A 138 30.45 -24.63 -16.55
N ILE A 139 30.33 -23.33 -16.29
CA ILE A 139 29.24 -22.49 -16.82
C ILE A 139 29.32 -22.41 -18.35
N THR A 140 30.51 -22.19 -18.90
CA THR A 140 30.70 -22.12 -20.36
C THR A 140 30.32 -23.44 -21.02
N ASN A 141 30.74 -24.58 -20.45
CA ASN A 141 30.38 -25.91 -20.94
C ASN A 141 28.86 -26.16 -20.84
N PHE A 142 28.23 -25.80 -19.72
CA PHE A 142 26.79 -25.94 -19.53
C PHE A 142 26.00 -25.10 -20.53
N VAL A 143 26.40 -23.85 -20.77
CA VAL A 143 25.74 -22.94 -21.73
C VAL A 143 25.89 -23.47 -23.15
N ILE A 144 27.09 -23.89 -23.58
CA ILE A 144 27.32 -24.44 -24.92
C ILE A 144 26.51 -25.72 -25.15
N GLN A 145 26.36 -26.56 -24.12
CA GLN A 145 25.64 -27.83 -24.24
C GLN A 145 24.12 -27.68 -24.27
N ASN A 146 23.56 -26.72 -23.52
CA ASN A 146 22.11 -26.63 -23.31
C ASN A 146 21.47 -25.45 -24.03
N ILE A 147 22.24 -24.48 -24.50
CA ILE A 147 21.74 -23.30 -25.20
C ILE A 147 22.56 -23.11 -26.48
N PRO A 148 21.93 -22.96 -27.67
CA PRO A 148 22.63 -22.73 -28.92
C PRO A 148 23.17 -21.28 -29.02
N LEU A 149 23.86 -20.82 -27.97
CA LEU A 149 24.52 -19.52 -27.88
C LEU A 149 26.01 -19.69 -28.15
N GLN A 150 26.56 -18.83 -29.02
CA GLN A 150 28.01 -18.74 -29.19
C GLN A 150 28.66 -18.35 -27.86
N ALA A 151 29.73 -19.03 -27.44
CA ALA A 151 30.40 -18.82 -26.16
C ALA A 151 30.83 -17.35 -25.91
N GLY A 152 31.06 -16.57 -26.98
CA GLY A 152 31.34 -15.14 -26.91
C GLY A 152 30.18 -14.29 -26.38
N LEU A 153 28.93 -14.74 -26.54
CA LEU A 153 27.72 -14.03 -26.11
C LEU A 153 27.52 -14.06 -24.59
N LEU A 154 28.05 -15.07 -23.90
CA LEU A 154 27.92 -15.21 -22.44
C LEU A 154 28.49 -14.00 -21.67
N LYS A 155 29.61 -13.45 -22.15
CA LYS A 155 30.23 -12.24 -21.56
C LYS A 155 29.31 -11.02 -21.65
N TYR A 156 28.57 -10.89 -22.75
CA TYR A 156 27.61 -9.79 -22.94
C TYR A 156 26.39 -9.93 -22.02
N PHE A 157 25.90 -11.15 -21.76
CA PHE A 157 24.81 -11.36 -20.80
C PHE A 157 25.18 -10.95 -19.38
N ILE A 158 26.41 -11.25 -18.94
CA ILE A 158 26.92 -10.81 -17.63
C ILE A 158 27.01 -9.29 -17.58
N LEU A 159 27.55 -8.68 -18.63
CA LEU A 159 27.66 -7.23 -18.72
C LEU A 159 26.27 -6.56 -18.68
N ILE A 160 25.30 -7.08 -19.45
CA ILE A 160 23.91 -6.61 -19.44
C ILE A 160 23.32 -6.75 -18.04
N PHE A 161 23.52 -7.88 -17.36
CA PHE A 161 23.03 -8.09 -15.99
C PHE A 161 23.63 -7.05 -15.01
N VAL A 162 24.94 -6.83 -15.05
CA VAL A 162 25.62 -5.86 -14.18
C VAL A 162 25.13 -4.44 -14.46
N VAL A 163 25.06 -4.05 -15.73
CA VAL A 163 24.54 -2.73 -16.16
C VAL A 163 23.10 -2.55 -15.69
N PHE A 164 22.26 -3.57 -15.81
CA PHE A 164 20.87 -3.52 -15.38
C PHE A 164 20.74 -3.39 -13.86
N ARG A 165 21.56 -4.11 -13.08
CA ARG A 165 21.60 -3.98 -11.61
C ARG A 165 22.06 -2.60 -11.17
N LEU A 166 23.08 -2.04 -11.84
CA LEU A 166 23.53 -0.67 -11.59
C LEU A 166 22.46 0.36 -11.98
N PHE A 167 21.75 0.14 -13.08
CA PHE A 167 20.63 0.98 -13.50
C PHE A 167 19.49 0.98 -12.46
N ASP A 168 19.03 -0.18 -11.98
CA ASP A 168 18.01 -0.24 -10.93
C ASP A 168 18.47 0.50 -9.65
N PHE A 169 19.75 0.36 -9.30
CA PHE A 169 20.34 1.10 -8.19
C PHE A 169 20.30 2.61 -8.40
N ILE A 170 20.72 3.10 -9.57
CA ILE A 170 20.68 4.52 -9.93
C ILE A 170 19.25 5.04 -9.86
N VAL A 171 18.27 4.30 -10.38
CA VAL A 171 16.86 4.73 -10.32
C VAL A 171 16.38 4.85 -8.87
N ARG A 172 16.79 3.93 -7.98
CA ARG A 172 16.47 4.03 -6.54
C ARG A 172 17.17 5.20 -5.86
N LEU A 173 18.39 5.53 -6.24
CA LEU A 173 19.08 6.73 -5.77
C LEU A 173 18.34 8.01 -6.19
N VAL A 174 17.95 8.09 -7.47
CA VAL A 174 17.15 9.20 -8.00
C VAL A 174 15.81 9.31 -7.27
N ARG A 175 15.14 8.18 -7.03
CA ARG A 175 13.90 8.09 -6.25
C ARG A 175 14.06 8.72 -4.87
N TYR A 176 15.04 8.26 -4.12
CA TYR A 176 15.32 8.78 -2.78
C TYR A 176 15.62 10.28 -2.82
N HIS A 177 16.45 10.74 -3.78
CA HIS A 177 16.79 12.15 -3.91
C HIS A 177 15.57 13.03 -4.21
N TRP A 178 14.71 12.60 -5.15
CA TRP A 178 13.48 13.33 -5.48
C TRP A 178 12.50 13.36 -4.32
N ILE A 179 12.34 12.25 -3.59
CA ILE A 179 11.42 12.17 -2.44
C ILE A 179 11.93 12.99 -1.25
N LYS A 180 13.25 12.99 -1.01
CA LYS A 180 13.89 13.84 0.00
C LYS A 180 13.63 15.33 -0.27
N ASN A 181 13.50 15.71 -1.54
CA ASN A 181 13.25 17.07 -1.98
C ASN A 181 11.77 17.40 -2.22
N LEU A 182 10.84 16.54 -1.77
CA LEU A 182 9.41 16.88 -1.75
C LEU A 182 9.21 18.19 -1.00
N LYS A 183 8.37 19.07 -1.56
CA LYS A 183 8.08 20.36 -0.93
C LYS A 183 7.42 20.12 0.42
N GLU A 184 7.83 20.91 1.42
CA GLU A 184 7.11 20.94 2.68
C GLU A 184 5.78 21.67 2.43
N ASN A 185 4.69 20.99 2.71
CA ASN A 185 3.33 21.46 2.46
C ASN A 185 2.46 20.97 3.60
N ASP A 186 1.48 21.78 4.01
CA ASP A 186 0.53 21.42 5.06
C ASP A 186 -0.60 20.53 4.50
N ASP A 187 -0.79 20.50 3.18
CA ASP A 187 -1.76 19.65 2.49
C ASP A 187 -1.20 18.24 2.23
N LEU A 188 -1.74 17.25 2.96
CA LEU A 188 -1.40 15.83 2.81
C LEU A 188 -1.59 15.35 1.37
N ALA A 189 -2.61 15.85 0.68
CA ALA A 189 -2.94 15.39 -0.65
C ALA A 189 -2.00 15.87 -1.73
N GLN A 190 -1.46 17.08 -1.58
CA GLN A 190 -0.41 17.57 -2.46
C GLN A 190 0.88 16.79 -2.26
N VAL A 191 1.29 16.51 -1.02
CA VAL A 191 2.47 15.66 -0.74
C VAL A 191 2.31 14.27 -1.37
N ASN A 192 1.12 13.66 -1.23
CA ASN A 192 0.81 12.37 -1.85
C ASN A 192 0.82 12.42 -3.37
N GLN A 193 0.25 13.46 -3.97
CA GLN A 193 0.25 13.64 -5.43
C GLN A 193 1.67 13.76 -5.98
N GLU A 194 2.52 14.58 -5.35
CA GLU A 194 3.93 14.73 -5.74
C GLU A 194 4.69 13.39 -5.61
N TYR A 195 4.47 12.64 -4.53
CA TYR A 195 5.05 11.31 -4.34
C TYR A 195 4.61 10.33 -5.44
N GLN A 196 3.32 10.29 -5.79
CA GLN A 196 2.81 9.44 -6.88
C GLN A 196 3.38 9.85 -8.25
N LEU A 197 3.51 11.15 -8.51
CA LEU A 197 4.14 11.67 -9.73
C LEU A 197 5.60 11.25 -9.86
N ILE A 198 6.36 11.25 -8.76
CA ILE A 198 7.74 10.74 -8.74
C ILE A 198 7.73 9.25 -9.09
N GLY A 199 6.89 8.46 -8.44
CA GLY A 199 6.77 7.01 -8.69
C GLY A 199 6.53 6.70 -10.17
N LYS A 200 5.49 7.32 -10.77
CA LYS A 200 5.13 7.09 -12.18
C LYS A 200 6.17 7.59 -13.17
N LYS A 201 6.88 8.69 -12.90
CA LYS A 201 8.01 9.13 -13.74
C LYS A 201 9.14 8.10 -13.76
N LEU A 202 9.44 7.50 -12.60
CA LEU A 202 10.51 6.51 -12.49
C LEU A 202 10.12 5.16 -13.10
N GLU A 203 8.86 4.76 -13.00
CA GLU A 203 8.33 3.60 -13.74
C GLU A 203 8.54 3.77 -15.24
N LEU A 204 8.21 4.94 -15.79
CA LEU A 204 8.44 5.24 -17.21
C LEU A 204 9.93 5.20 -17.59
N ILE A 205 10.80 5.76 -16.75
CA ILE A 205 12.25 5.74 -16.96
C ILE A 205 12.79 4.30 -16.94
N LYS A 206 12.25 3.43 -16.08
CA LYS A 206 12.65 2.01 -15.99
C LYS A 206 12.14 1.18 -17.17
N PHE A 207 10.91 1.44 -17.59
CA PHE A 207 10.24 0.68 -18.65
C PHE A 207 11.04 0.69 -19.96
N ILE A 208 11.62 1.83 -20.35
CA ILE A 208 12.29 1.95 -21.65
C ILE A 208 13.53 1.05 -21.75
N PRO A 209 14.52 1.11 -20.82
CA PRO A 209 15.67 0.21 -20.84
C PRO A 209 15.31 -1.26 -20.66
N GLU A 210 14.35 -1.58 -19.79
CA GLU A 210 13.87 -2.95 -19.57
C GLU A 210 13.36 -3.58 -20.86
N MET A 211 12.45 -2.89 -21.55
CA MET A 211 11.91 -3.35 -22.82
C MET A 211 12.97 -3.38 -23.93
N SER A 212 13.92 -2.44 -23.93
CA SER A 212 15.03 -2.43 -24.89
C SER A 212 15.93 -3.67 -24.76
N VAL A 213 16.20 -4.12 -23.52
CA VAL A 213 16.94 -5.36 -23.28
C VAL A 213 16.15 -6.58 -23.75
N ILE A 214 14.85 -6.63 -23.49
CA ILE A 214 13.98 -7.73 -23.99
C ILE A 214 14.01 -7.78 -25.52
N LEU A 215 13.85 -6.63 -26.19
CA LEU A 215 13.92 -6.54 -27.65
C LEU A 215 15.29 -6.99 -28.19
N LEU A 216 16.38 -6.60 -27.53
CA LEU A 216 17.73 -7.04 -27.88
C LEU A 216 17.87 -8.56 -27.77
N ILE A 217 17.37 -9.17 -26.69
CA ILE A 217 17.41 -10.63 -26.49
C ILE A 217 16.60 -11.34 -27.58
N ILE A 218 15.39 -10.88 -27.88
CA ILE A 218 14.53 -11.44 -28.93
C ILE A 218 15.24 -11.38 -30.29
N PHE A 219 15.88 -10.25 -30.60
CA PHE A 219 16.66 -10.06 -31.82
C PHE A 219 17.85 -11.04 -31.88
N LEU A 220 18.61 -11.20 -30.79
CA LEU A 220 19.78 -12.09 -30.73
C LEU A 220 19.43 -13.59 -30.85
N ILE A 221 18.22 -14.00 -30.47
CA ILE A 221 17.75 -15.39 -30.60
C ILE A 221 17.33 -15.72 -32.06
N GLY A 222 17.32 -14.72 -32.96
CA GLY A 222 16.97 -14.92 -34.37
C GLY A 222 15.46 -15.00 -34.60
N ILE A 223 14.66 -14.45 -33.67
CA ILE A 223 13.21 -14.37 -33.82
C ILE A 223 12.85 -13.43 -34.98
N PRO A 224 11.87 -13.79 -35.84
CA PRO A 224 11.48 -12.94 -36.97
C PRO A 224 11.13 -11.50 -36.57
N LEU A 225 11.56 -10.53 -37.39
CA LEU A 225 11.51 -9.09 -37.10
C LEU A 225 10.10 -8.55 -36.79
N TYR A 226 9.04 -9.21 -37.30
CA TYR A 226 7.67 -8.81 -37.00
C TYR A 226 7.32 -8.92 -35.50
N ILE A 227 7.97 -9.82 -34.75
CA ILE A 227 7.73 -9.97 -33.30
C ILE A 227 8.30 -8.76 -32.54
N PRO A 228 9.60 -8.41 -32.65
CA PRO A 228 10.13 -7.15 -32.11
C PRO A 228 9.33 -5.91 -32.50
N LEU A 229 8.82 -5.84 -33.74
CA LEU A 229 8.00 -4.70 -34.20
C LEU A 229 6.66 -4.59 -33.45
N ILE A 230 5.98 -5.71 -33.19
CA ILE A 230 4.75 -5.73 -32.37
C ILE A 230 5.06 -5.26 -30.94
N PHE A 231 6.14 -5.76 -30.34
CA PHE A 231 6.58 -5.33 -29.02
C PHE A 231 6.95 -3.83 -28.98
N GLY A 232 7.59 -3.31 -30.04
CA GLY A 232 7.88 -1.89 -30.19
C GLY A 232 6.63 -1.03 -30.28
N GLY A 233 5.62 -1.47 -31.04
CA GLY A 233 4.31 -0.81 -31.11
C GLY A 233 3.59 -0.80 -29.76
N PHE A 234 3.58 -1.93 -29.05
CA PHE A 234 3.04 -2.05 -27.69
C PHE A 234 3.78 -1.13 -26.71
N MET A 235 5.10 -1.07 -26.79
CA MET A 235 5.94 -0.20 -25.97
C MET A 235 5.57 1.28 -26.18
N LEU A 236 5.39 1.72 -27.43
CA LEU A 236 4.98 3.08 -27.74
C LEU A 236 3.59 3.40 -27.18
N LEU A 237 2.64 2.47 -27.32
CA LEU A 237 1.30 2.62 -26.72
C LEU A 237 1.39 2.76 -25.20
N MET A 238 2.17 1.92 -24.52
CA MET A 238 2.36 1.99 -23.08
C MET A 238 2.98 3.33 -22.64
N VAL A 239 3.97 3.84 -23.38
CA VAL A 239 4.56 5.17 -23.13
C VAL A 239 3.50 6.27 -23.24
N VAL A 240 2.65 6.24 -24.28
CA VAL A 240 1.56 7.22 -24.45
C VAL A 240 0.57 7.14 -23.29
N LEU A 241 0.13 5.93 -22.91
CA LEU A 241 -0.78 5.73 -21.78
C LEU A 241 -0.18 6.23 -20.45
N SER A 242 1.11 5.97 -20.20
CA SER A 242 1.81 6.47 -19.01
C SER A 242 1.93 7.99 -19.00
N ILE A 243 2.14 8.63 -20.16
CA ILE A 243 2.15 10.10 -20.25
C ILE A 243 0.76 10.68 -19.95
N VAL A 244 -0.30 10.08 -20.51
CA VAL A 244 -1.68 10.47 -20.23
C VAL A 244 -2.00 10.31 -18.73
N GLU A 245 -1.59 9.20 -18.12
CA GLU A 245 -1.72 8.97 -16.69
C GLU A 245 -0.99 10.04 -15.85
N LEU A 246 0.26 10.36 -16.19
CA LEU A 246 1.02 11.43 -15.52
C LEU A 246 0.32 12.79 -15.60
N GLN A 247 -0.22 13.14 -16.77
CA GLN A 247 -0.97 14.38 -16.96
C GLN A 247 -2.26 14.38 -16.13
N ARG A 248 -2.98 13.26 -16.10
CA ARG A 248 -4.19 13.13 -15.28
C ARG A 248 -3.87 13.27 -13.80
N ILE A 249 -2.86 12.56 -13.29
CA ILE A 249 -2.43 12.66 -11.89
C ILE A 249 -2.07 14.12 -11.55
N LYS A 250 -1.28 14.79 -12.40
CA LYS A 250 -0.84 16.18 -12.18
C LYS A 250 -2.00 17.17 -12.13
N ASN A 251 -3.06 16.94 -12.92
CA ASN A 251 -4.18 17.86 -13.05
C ASN A 251 -5.33 17.61 -12.06
N ILE A 252 -5.20 16.64 -11.14
CA ILE A 252 -6.22 16.41 -10.12
C ILE A 252 -6.24 17.56 -9.12
N THR A 253 -7.40 18.20 -9.00
CA THR A 253 -7.68 19.19 -7.95
C THR A 253 -8.24 18.48 -6.72
N PHE A 254 -7.69 18.69 -5.52
CA PHE A 254 -8.17 18.00 -4.31
C PHE A 254 -9.23 18.75 -3.51
N ASN A 255 -9.44 20.04 -3.80
CA ASN A 255 -10.45 20.89 -3.18
C ASN A 255 -11.86 20.55 -3.69
N ASN A 256 -12.46 19.50 -3.15
CA ASN A 256 -13.89 19.28 -3.27
C ASN A 256 -14.56 19.78 -1.99
N LYS A 257 -15.05 21.03 -2.00
CA LYS A 257 -15.91 21.58 -0.93
C LYS A 257 -17.32 20.96 -0.94
N GLN A 258 -17.59 20.03 -1.84
CA GLN A 258 -18.90 19.42 -2.04
C GLN A 258 -18.75 17.90 -2.17
N VAL A 259 -19.68 17.18 -1.53
CA VAL A 259 -19.80 15.73 -1.68
C VAL A 259 -20.25 15.41 -3.09
N ASP A 260 -19.63 14.38 -3.64
CA ASP A 260 -19.86 13.94 -5.01
C ASP A 260 -21.22 13.24 -5.11
N ALA A 261 -22.17 13.88 -5.80
CA ALA A 261 -23.55 13.39 -5.90
C ALA A 261 -23.64 11.96 -6.45
N SER A 262 -22.63 11.47 -7.19
CA SER A 262 -22.61 10.10 -7.71
C SER A 262 -22.41 9.02 -6.63
N VAL A 263 -22.08 9.40 -5.39
CA VAL A 263 -21.80 8.46 -4.29
C VAL A 263 -22.94 8.37 -3.26
N VAL A 264 -23.94 9.25 -3.38
CA VAL A 264 -25.15 9.20 -2.56
C VAL A 264 -26.03 8.06 -3.07
N GLN A 265 -26.21 7.01 -2.27
CA GLN A 265 -26.93 5.80 -2.70
C GLN A 265 -28.44 6.03 -2.86
N HIS A 266 -29.03 6.93 -2.08
CA HIS A 266 -30.43 7.29 -2.14
C HIS A 266 -30.69 8.62 -1.43
N ALA A 267 -31.80 9.30 -1.74
CA ALA A 267 -32.19 10.53 -1.07
C ALA A 267 -32.70 10.22 0.34
N ILE A 268 -31.97 10.68 1.36
CA ILE A 268 -32.30 10.47 2.76
C ILE A 268 -33.22 11.60 3.21
N VAL A 269 -34.47 11.27 3.54
CA VAL A 269 -35.49 12.23 3.99
C VAL A 269 -35.38 12.43 5.50
N GLU A 270 -35.51 13.67 5.95
CA GLU A 270 -35.51 14.06 7.37
C GLU A 270 -36.80 13.59 8.07
N TYR A 271 -36.67 12.98 9.25
CA TYR A 271 -37.82 12.67 10.10
C TYR A 271 -38.18 13.86 10.99
N GLN A 272 -39.46 13.96 11.38
CA GLN A 272 -39.87 14.97 12.37
C GLN A 272 -39.12 14.73 13.69
N ASP A 273 -38.63 15.82 14.28
CA ASP A 273 -37.88 15.82 15.54
C ASP A 273 -36.60 14.97 15.52
N GLU A 274 -36.04 14.71 14.34
CA GLU A 274 -34.74 14.04 14.21
C GLU A 274 -33.61 14.95 14.71
N GLN A 275 -32.80 14.43 15.64
CA GLN A 275 -31.69 15.15 16.25
C GLN A 275 -30.46 14.26 16.32
N ILE A 276 -29.29 14.89 16.18
CA ILE A 276 -28.00 14.21 16.28
C ILE A 276 -27.68 14.02 17.77
N ALA A 277 -27.61 12.76 18.20
CA ALA A 277 -27.30 12.35 19.56
C ALA A 277 -25.79 12.11 19.77
N GLY A 278 -25.04 11.83 18.70
CA GLY A 278 -23.60 11.65 18.77
C GLY A 278 -22.92 11.55 17.41
N SER A 279 -21.59 11.67 17.41
CA SER A 279 -20.77 11.64 16.20
C SER A 279 -19.44 10.93 16.45
N VAL A 280 -19.00 10.14 15.48
CA VAL A 280 -17.68 9.52 15.43
C VAL A 280 -17.00 10.00 14.15
N PHE A 281 -15.99 10.83 14.33
CA PHE A 281 -15.16 11.32 13.24
C PHE A 281 -14.04 10.31 12.97
N GLY A 282 -13.77 10.03 11.69
CA GLY A 282 -12.69 9.13 11.29
C GLY A 282 -13.09 7.68 11.38
N ILE A 283 -14.09 7.28 10.59
CA ILE A 283 -14.42 5.87 10.35
C ILE A 283 -13.85 5.40 9.01
N MET A 284 -13.65 4.10 8.87
CA MET A 284 -13.31 3.46 7.60
C MET A 284 -14.07 2.15 7.44
N LYS A 285 -14.65 1.93 6.26
CA LYS A 285 -15.31 0.66 5.93
C LYS A 285 -14.31 -0.48 5.90
N THR A 286 -14.69 -1.60 6.49
CA THR A 286 -13.91 -2.84 6.51
C THR A 286 -14.76 -4.00 6.00
N ALA A 287 -14.10 -5.09 5.60
CA ALA A 287 -14.80 -6.29 5.20
C ALA A 287 -15.58 -6.88 6.40
N ALA A 288 -16.89 -7.02 6.27
CA ALA A 288 -17.75 -7.60 7.31
C ALA A 288 -17.73 -9.14 7.30
N GLY A 289 -17.30 -9.74 6.18
CA GLY A 289 -17.09 -11.18 6.04
C GLY A 289 -16.16 -11.54 4.88
N PHE A 290 -15.85 -12.83 4.74
CA PHE A 290 -14.89 -13.33 3.73
C PHE A 290 -15.26 -12.96 2.29
N LYS A 291 -16.57 -12.95 1.96
CA LYS A 291 -17.07 -12.54 0.64
C LYS A 291 -16.79 -11.07 0.31
N ASP A 292 -16.68 -10.21 1.31
CA ASP A 292 -16.44 -8.78 1.13
C ASP A 292 -14.96 -8.44 0.98
N ILE A 293 -14.05 -9.37 1.32
CA ILE A 293 -12.59 -9.18 1.18
C ILE A 293 -12.21 -8.99 -0.29
N PHE A 294 -12.93 -9.62 -1.22
CA PHE A 294 -12.65 -9.56 -2.65
C PHE A 294 -13.40 -8.45 -3.38
N LYS A 295 -14.24 -7.67 -2.69
CA LYS A 295 -14.96 -6.58 -3.34
C LYS A 295 -14.00 -5.41 -3.59
N PRO A 296 -13.99 -4.83 -4.81
CA PRO A 296 -13.19 -3.65 -5.07
C PRO A 296 -13.67 -2.50 -4.19
N PHE A 297 -12.74 -1.79 -3.56
CA PHE A 297 -13.04 -0.60 -2.75
C PHE A 297 -13.15 0.68 -3.57
N GLY A 298 -12.82 0.63 -4.86
CA GLY A 298 -12.98 1.71 -5.81
C GLY A 298 -12.50 1.32 -7.20
N MET A 299 -12.55 2.27 -8.13
CA MET A 299 -12.06 2.10 -9.50
C MET A 299 -11.17 3.29 -9.85
N SER A 300 -10.01 3.00 -10.46
CA SER A 300 -9.08 3.99 -11.02
C SER A 300 -8.81 3.64 -12.48
N VAL A 301 -8.85 4.64 -13.34
CA VAL A 301 -8.54 4.52 -14.77
C VAL A 301 -7.48 5.56 -15.08
N LEU A 302 -6.33 5.12 -15.62
CA LEU A 302 -5.21 6.01 -15.99
C LEU A 302 -4.83 6.98 -14.85
N GLY A 303 -4.61 6.43 -13.65
CA GLY A 303 -4.11 7.14 -12.48
C GLY A 303 -5.11 8.06 -11.76
N SER A 304 -6.39 8.05 -12.11
CA SER A 304 -7.42 8.80 -11.39
C SER A 304 -8.71 8.01 -11.27
N GLY A 305 -9.31 8.06 -10.10
CA GLY A 305 -10.47 7.26 -9.74
C GLY A 305 -11.24 7.77 -8.54
N LYS A 306 -12.26 7.00 -8.17
CA LYS A 306 -13.10 7.24 -6.98
C LYS A 306 -13.27 5.96 -6.18
N THR A 307 -13.37 6.12 -4.86
CA THR A 307 -13.78 5.04 -3.93
C THR A 307 -15.29 4.83 -3.96
N TYR A 308 -15.74 3.59 -3.79
CA TYR A 308 -17.18 3.28 -3.67
C TYR A 308 -17.73 3.55 -2.26
N TYR A 309 -16.83 3.67 -1.29
CA TYR A 309 -17.17 3.83 0.13
C TYR A 309 -16.37 5.02 0.70
N PRO A 310 -16.80 6.27 0.44
CA PRO A 310 -16.10 7.46 0.92
C PRO A 310 -16.54 7.90 2.31
N GLU A 311 -17.50 7.20 2.94
CA GLU A 311 -17.92 7.50 4.30
C GLU A 311 -16.74 7.55 5.25
N ASN A 312 -16.64 8.65 5.98
CA ASN A 312 -15.52 8.95 6.87
C ASN A 312 -15.98 9.44 8.24
N THR A 313 -17.29 9.60 8.44
CA THR A 313 -17.92 9.97 9.71
C THR A 313 -19.21 9.18 9.92
N LEU A 314 -19.44 8.74 11.17
CA LEU A 314 -20.68 8.13 11.60
C LEU A 314 -21.42 9.11 12.50
N LEU A 315 -22.68 9.41 12.19
CA LEU A 315 -23.57 10.17 13.06
C LEU A 315 -24.65 9.24 13.61
N VAL A 316 -24.93 9.41 14.89
CA VAL A 316 -26.00 8.70 15.60
C VAL A 316 -27.10 9.70 15.85
N THR A 317 -28.30 9.39 15.37
CA THR A 317 -29.51 10.19 15.62
C THR A 317 -30.46 9.43 16.55
N ASN A 318 -31.57 10.04 16.94
CA ASN A 318 -32.67 9.34 17.62
C ASN A 318 -33.44 8.36 16.71
N TYR A 319 -33.26 8.38 15.38
CA TYR A 319 -33.96 7.49 14.44
C TYR A 319 -33.08 6.44 13.75
N ARG A 320 -31.81 6.77 13.52
CA ARG A 320 -30.92 6.00 12.65
C ARG A 320 -29.44 6.29 12.88
N ILE A 321 -28.64 5.41 12.30
CA ILE A 321 -27.20 5.62 12.10
C ILE A 321 -27.01 6.18 10.69
N LEU A 322 -26.37 7.33 10.58
CA LEU A 322 -26.01 7.97 9.31
C LEU A 322 -24.52 7.80 9.06
N LEU A 323 -24.17 7.43 7.84
CA LEU A 323 -22.80 7.36 7.37
C LEU A 323 -22.61 8.48 6.36
N ILE A 324 -21.76 9.44 6.71
CA ILE A 324 -21.58 10.65 5.91
C ILE A 324 -20.15 10.78 5.41
N GLN A 325 -20.00 11.50 4.30
CA GLN A 325 -18.71 11.98 3.84
C GLN A 325 -18.55 13.44 4.25
N VAL A 326 -17.72 13.71 5.26
CA VAL A 326 -17.24 15.06 5.56
C VAL A 326 -16.30 15.49 4.42
N PRO A 327 -16.49 16.68 3.83
CA PRO A 327 -15.76 17.13 2.65
C PRO A 327 -14.33 17.58 2.99
N ILE A 328 -13.43 16.60 3.09
CA ILE A 328 -11.99 16.81 3.28
C ILE A 328 -11.22 16.72 1.97
N THR A 329 -9.98 17.21 2.00
CA THR A 329 -9.07 17.17 0.86
C THR A 329 -8.88 15.74 0.32
N GLY A 330 -9.23 15.52 -0.95
CA GLY A 330 -9.15 14.20 -1.60
C GLY A 330 -10.14 13.14 -1.07
N GLY A 331 -11.14 13.51 -0.28
CA GLY A 331 -11.96 12.59 0.53
C GLY A 331 -12.62 11.39 -0.16
N ASN A 332 -12.80 11.38 -1.49
CA ASN A 332 -13.29 10.22 -2.23
C ASN A 332 -12.39 9.76 -3.39
N LYS A 333 -11.18 10.33 -3.52
CA LYS A 333 -10.35 10.16 -4.71
C LYS A 333 -9.39 8.99 -4.60
N ILE A 334 -9.11 8.38 -5.74
CA ILE A 334 -7.97 7.50 -5.95
C ILE A 334 -7.04 8.20 -6.93
N VAL A 335 -5.77 8.36 -6.57
CA VAL A 335 -4.75 8.99 -7.42
C VAL A 335 -3.53 8.10 -7.52
N GLY A 336 -3.17 7.73 -8.76
CA GLY A 336 -2.23 6.65 -9.01
C GLY A 336 -2.71 5.39 -8.31
N GLU A 337 -1.90 4.91 -7.37
CA GLU A 337 -2.18 3.71 -6.55
C GLU A 337 -2.69 4.04 -5.14
N THR A 338 -2.83 5.34 -4.82
CA THR A 338 -3.23 5.78 -3.48
C THR A 338 -4.73 6.03 -3.40
N ASN A 339 -5.40 5.30 -2.50
CA ASN A 339 -6.75 5.64 -2.06
C ASN A 339 -6.68 6.62 -0.89
N TYR A 340 -7.32 7.78 -1.04
CA TYR A 340 -7.28 8.85 -0.05
C TYR A 340 -8.16 8.59 1.17
N VAL A 341 -9.16 7.72 1.09
CA VAL A 341 -10.02 7.40 2.23
C VAL A 341 -9.19 6.76 3.36
N PRO A 342 -8.43 5.66 3.13
CA PRO A 342 -7.51 5.14 4.13
C PRO A 342 -6.46 6.16 4.56
N GLN A 343 -5.87 6.92 3.63
CA GLN A 343 -4.83 7.90 3.98
C GLN A 343 -5.34 8.97 4.94
N ASN A 344 -6.55 9.49 4.69
CA ASN A 344 -7.17 10.46 5.57
C ASN A 344 -7.55 9.84 6.93
N PHE A 345 -8.01 8.59 6.94
CA PHE A 345 -8.27 7.84 8.16
C PHE A 345 -7.02 7.64 9.03
N PHE A 346 -5.83 7.43 8.43
CA PHE A 346 -4.60 7.22 9.20
C PHE A 346 -3.85 8.52 9.54
N PHE A 347 -3.87 9.51 8.64
CA PHE A 347 -2.94 10.64 8.69
C PHE A 347 -3.62 12.03 8.70
N ASN A 348 -4.91 12.13 8.34
CA ASN A 348 -5.62 13.41 8.24
C ASN A 348 -6.85 13.51 9.16
N ARG A 349 -6.80 12.83 10.33
CA ARG A 349 -7.92 12.79 11.28
C ARG A 349 -8.17 14.14 11.94
N GLY A 350 -7.13 14.93 12.19
CA GLY A 350 -7.26 16.27 12.77
C GLY A 350 -8.12 17.19 11.91
N GLU A 351 -7.82 17.27 10.60
CA GLU A 351 -8.64 18.03 9.64
C GLU A 351 -10.07 17.48 9.59
N LEU A 352 -10.24 16.16 9.52
CA LEU A 352 -11.55 15.53 9.45
C LEU A 352 -12.40 15.84 10.69
N ARG A 353 -11.83 15.78 11.89
CA ARG A 353 -12.52 16.13 13.13
C ARG A 353 -12.90 17.60 13.16
N GLN A 354 -11.95 18.49 12.85
CA GLN A 354 -12.21 19.93 12.84
C GLN A 354 -13.33 20.29 11.87
N GLN A 355 -13.23 19.84 10.62
CA GLN A 355 -14.26 20.11 9.60
C GLN A 355 -15.59 19.42 9.92
N GLY A 356 -15.55 18.23 10.53
CA GLY A 356 -16.74 17.54 10.99
C GLY A 356 -17.47 18.30 12.09
N GLU A 357 -16.75 18.78 13.10
CA GLU A 357 -17.31 19.60 14.18
C GLU A 357 -17.83 20.95 13.68
N GLU A 358 -17.10 21.60 12.76
CA GLU A 358 -17.56 22.83 12.10
C GLU A 358 -18.84 22.60 11.29
N LEU A 359 -18.92 21.49 10.54
CA LEU A 359 -20.09 21.10 9.76
C LEU A 359 -21.31 20.85 10.64
N LEU A 360 -21.15 20.17 11.78
CA LEU A 360 -22.25 19.96 12.73
C LEU A 360 -22.74 21.27 13.39
N LYS A 361 -21.86 22.27 13.54
CA LYS A 361 -22.20 23.57 14.12
C LYS A 361 -22.85 24.53 13.11
N ALA A 362 -22.39 24.50 11.86
CA ALA A 362 -22.78 25.47 10.83
C ALA A 362 -24.01 25.06 10.04
N ASN A 363 -24.30 23.76 9.94
CA ASN A 363 -25.30 23.24 9.02
C ASN A 363 -26.50 22.65 9.76
N ALA A 364 -27.70 22.87 9.21
CA ALA A 364 -28.91 22.18 9.67
C ALA A 364 -28.88 20.69 9.29
N LEU A 365 -29.61 19.84 10.02
CA LEU A 365 -29.69 18.40 9.76
C LEU A 365 -30.08 18.10 8.31
N SER A 366 -31.09 18.78 7.76
CA SER A 366 -31.48 18.71 6.35
C SER A 366 -30.34 18.88 5.34
N GLN A 367 -29.32 19.70 5.67
CA GLN A 367 -28.14 19.88 4.83
C GLN A 367 -27.12 18.75 5.03
N ILE A 368 -26.99 18.25 6.26
CA ILE A 368 -26.10 17.12 6.61
C ILE A 368 -26.58 15.83 5.94
N LEU A 369 -27.89 15.60 5.87
CA LEU A 369 -28.47 14.42 5.21
C LEU A 369 -28.12 14.35 3.71
N LYS A 370 -27.82 15.48 3.06
CA LYS A 370 -27.34 15.50 1.66
C LYS A 370 -25.92 14.94 1.50
N LEU A 371 -25.18 14.82 2.59
CA LEU A 371 -23.81 14.29 2.63
C LEU A 371 -23.78 12.82 3.05
N ALA A 372 -24.93 12.25 3.39
CA ALA A 372 -25.04 10.86 3.78
C ALA A 372 -24.90 9.95 2.55
N THR A 373 -23.96 9.02 2.63
CA THR A 373 -23.72 8.03 1.57
C THR A 373 -24.55 6.78 1.83
N ASN A 374 -24.92 6.54 3.09
CA ASN A 374 -25.72 5.40 3.52
C ASN A 374 -26.38 5.71 4.88
N ASP A 375 -27.49 5.05 5.18
CA ASP A 375 -28.14 5.11 6.48
C ASP A 375 -28.63 3.72 6.93
N VAL A 376 -28.85 3.59 8.23
CA VAL A 376 -29.42 2.39 8.84
C VAL A 376 -30.44 2.82 9.88
N LEU A 377 -31.72 2.65 9.55
CA LEU A 377 -32.81 2.85 10.50
C LEU A 377 -32.68 1.85 11.64
N TYR A 378 -33.00 2.27 12.87
CA TYR A 378 -32.92 1.37 14.02
C TYR A 378 -33.82 0.13 13.90
N ASN A 379 -34.98 0.27 13.25
CA ASN A 379 -35.90 -0.85 13.00
C ASN A 379 -35.34 -1.88 12.01
N ASP A 380 -34.35 -1.48 11.19
CA ASP A 380 -33.69 -2.38 10.24
C ASP A 380 -32.49 -3.09 10.88
N ILE A 381 -32.10 -2.75 12.11
CA ILE A 381 -30.97 -3.36 12.80
C ILE A 381 -31.43 -4.66 13.47
N LYS A 382 -30.90 -5.77 12.98
CA LYS A 382 -31.04 -7.08 13.62
C LYS A 382 -30.09 -7.24 14.80
N LEU A 383 -28.85 -6.78 14.63
CA LEU A 383 -27.80 -6.88 15.64
C LEU A 383 -26.76 -5.79 15.42
N LEU A 384 -26.38 -5.12 16.51
CA LEU A 384 -25.23 -4.22 16.56
C LEU A 384 -24.16 -4.80 17.48
N THR A 385 -22.92 -4.83 17.02
CA THR A 385 -21.77 -5.32 17.78
C THR A 385 -20.68 -4.26 17.81
N LEU A 386 -20.25 -3.88 19.01
CA LEU A 386 -19.11 -2.99 19.23
C LEU A 386 -17.94 -3.79 19.82
N LYS A 387 -16.88 -4.00 19.02
CA LYS A 387 -15.65 -4.68 19.44
C LYS A 387 -14.51 -3.69 19.51
N GLN A 388 -14.16 -3.22 20.71
CA GLN A 388 -13.12 -2.21 20.91
C GLN A 388 -13.38 -0.98 20.01
N THR A 389 -12.70 -0.90 18.87
CA THR A 389 -12.82 0.21 17.91
C THR A 389 -13.48 -0.20 16.59
N GLN A 390 -14.25 -1.29 16.57
CA GLN A 390 -14.98 -1.78 15.41
C GLN A 390 -16.48 -1.84 15.69
N ILE A 391 -17.27 -1.30 14.77
CA ILE A 391 -18.73 -1.36 14.76
C ILE A 391 -19.16 -2.30 13.64
N ILE A 392 -19.96 -3.30 13.97
CA ILE A 392 -20.58 -4.21 13.00
C ILE A 392 -22.09 -4.10 13.14
N ILE A 393 -22.76 -3.78 12.03
CA ILE A 393 -24.21 -3.64 11.94
C ILE A 393 -24.72 -4.74 11.01
N GLU A 394 -25.52 -5.67 11.55
CA GLU A 394 -26.25 -6.66 10.76
C GLU A 394 -27.69 -6.17 10.58
N LYS A 395 -28.10 -5.95 9.33
CA LYS A 395 -29.47 -5.56 9.00
C LYS A 395 -30.40 -6.78 9.01
N MET A 396 -31.70 -6.54 9.14
CA MET A 396 -32.75 -7.56 9.05
C MET A 396 -32.73 -8.30 7.71
N THR A 397 -32.27 -7.65 6.64
CA THR A 397 -32.07 -8.23 5.29
C THR A 397 -30.90 -9.22 5.21
N GLY A 398 -30.06 -9.30 6.25
CA GLY A 398 -28.82 -10.07 6.25
C GLY A 398 -27.59 -9.33 5.71
N GLU A 399 -27.75 -8.10 5.21
CA GLU A 399 -26.62 -7.22 4.88
C GLU A 399 -25.79 -6.90 6.13
N LYS A 400 -24.47 -6.95 6.02
CA LYS A 400 -23.55 -6.60 7.10
C LYS A 400 -22.67 -5.42 6.72
N LEU A 401 -22.66 -4.42 7.58
CA LEU A 401 -21.76 -3.28 7.48
C LEU A 401 -20.75 -3.33 8.62
N SER A 402 -19.48 -3.12 8.30
CA SER A 402 -18.39 -3.11 9.28
C SER A 402 -17.56 -1.86 9.11
N TYR A 403 -17.40 -1.11 10.19
CA TYR A 403 -16.61 0.10 10.24
C TYR A 403 -15.61 0.03 11.39
N VAL A 404 -14.41 0.55 11.17
CA VAL A 404 -13.43 0.76 12.22
C VAL A 404 -13.24 2.25 12.43
N PHE A 405 -13.07 2.64 13.68
CA PHE A 405 -12.60 3.95 14.09
C PHE A 405 -11.29 3.76 14.86
N MET A 406 -10.57 4.85 15.15
CA MET A 406 -9.31 4.76 15.91
C MET A 406 -9.43 5.29 17.33
N ASP A 407 -10.26 6.30 17.53
CA ASP A 407 -10.22 7.08 18.76
C ASP A 407 -11.08 6.43 19.83
N ARG A 408 -10.42 5.90 20.87
CA ARG A 408 -11.07 5.15 21.96
C ARG A 408 -12.02 6.01 22.79
N GLU A 409 -11.88 7.33 22.74
CA GLU A 409 -12.79 8.28 23.41
C GLU A 409 -14.24 8.10 22.98
N TYR A 410 -14.49 7.61 21.76
CA TYR A 410 -15.84 7.37 21.27
C TYR A 410 -16.48 6.09 21.85
N ILE A 411 -15.71 5.18 22.45
CA ILE A 411 -16.20 3.85 22.87
C ILE A 411 -17.33 3.98 23.90
N ASP A 412 -17.12 4.75 24.96
CA ASP A 412 -18.07 4.81 26.07
C ASP A 412 -19.34 5.55 25.66
N SER A 413 -19.22 6.64 24.89
CA SER A 413 -20.36 7.34 24.29
C SER A 413 -21.17 6.42 23.37
N LEU A 414 -20.51 5.63 22.52
CA LEU A 414 -21.18 4.68 21.64
C LEU A 414 -21.87 3.54 22.41
N LYS A 415 -21.26 3.04 23.49
CA LYS A 415 -21.90 2.04 24.35
C LYS A 415 -23.19 2.57 24.96
N GLN A 416 -23.18 3.82 25.42
CA GLN A 416 -24.36 4.46 25.98
C GLN A 416 -25.45 4.64 24.91
N LEU A 417 -25.09 5.18 23.74
CA LEU A 417 -26.01 5.43 22.63
C LEU A 417 -26.61 4.16 22.03
N PHE A 418 -25.84 3.06 21.99
CA PHE A 418 -26.31 1.79 21.43
C PHE A 418 -26.73 0.75 22.47
N SER A 419 -26.89 1.14 23.73
CA SER A 419 -27.21 0.24 24.85
C SER A 419 -28.41 -0.68 24.59
N LEU A 420 -29.43 -0.20 23.88
CA LEU A 420 -30.62 -0.99 23.50
C LEU A 420 -30.37 -2.04 22.41
N TYR A 421 -29.33 -1.86 21.59
CA TYR A 421 -29.04 -2.70 20.41
C TYR A 421 -27.78 -3.55 20.56
N LEU A 422 -26.95 -3.27 21.58
CA LEU A 422 -25.78 -4.04 21.92
C LEU A 422 -26.20 -5.33 22.64
N LYS A 423 -25.91 -6.49 22.04
CA LYS A 423 -25.85 -7.72 22.83
C LYS A 423 -24.54 -7.74 23.61
N GLU A 424 -24.63 -7.70 24.93
CA GLU A 424 -23.52 -8.10 25.80
C GLU A 424 -23.09 -9.52 25.38
N LYS A 425 -21.80 -9.67 25.09
CA LYS A 425 -21.16 -10.97 24.86
C LYS A 425 -19.92 -11.08 25.70
#